data_AF-A0A1X9T2A9-F1
#
_entry.id   AF-A0A1X9T2A9-F1
#
_cell.length_a   1.000
_cell.length_b   1.000
_cell.length_c   1.000
_cell.angle_alpha   90.00
_cell.angle_beta   90.00
_cell.angle_gamma   90.00
#
_symmetry.space_group_name_H-M   'P 1'
#
loop_
_entity.id
_entity.type
_entity.pdbx_description
1 polymer ?
#
loop_
_entity_poly.entity_id
_entity_poly.type
_entity_poly.pdbx_seq_one_letter_code
_entity_poly.pdbx_strand_id
1 'polypeptide(L)'
;MATKKVTQQVESTQVEQPQVETVNVKTNVPTMAQVAKEVEKAAKKLRRVIVHYNDPRDSHLVTSAYANCDNAYFSLGKIIPLDTSIELEQALCDNLAEAKVQVHVPDPKGSGNMTVKMIAKYSVVYED
;
A
#
# COMPACT_ATOMS: atom_id res chain seq x y z
N MET A 1 -12.34 57.72 56.85
CA MET A 1 -12.88 58.84 56.05
C MET A 1 -13.25 58.32 54.67
N ALA A 2 -14.46 58.65 54.23
CA ALA A 2 -15.12 58.15 53.03
C ALA A 2 -14.87 59.05 51.80
N THR A 3 -14.99 58.47 50.59
CA THR A 3 -15.61 59.05 49.36
C THR A 3 -15.57 57.97 48.23
N LYS A 4 -16.69 57.32 47.86
CA LYS A 4 -17.60 57.59 46.70
C LYS A 4 -16.90 57.62 45.32
N LYS A 5 -17.04 56.56 44.48
CA LYS A 5 -18.07 56.25 43.44
C LYS A 5 -17.82 56.93 42.08
N VAL A 6 -17.61 56.14 41.01
CA VAL A 6 -18.13 56.22 39.61
C VAL A 6 -17.65 54.92 38.89
N THR A 7 -18.44 53.85 38.77
CA THR A 7 -19.37 53.47 37.68
C THR A 7 -18.78 53.48 36.26
N GLN A 8 -18.52 52.30 35.69
CA GLN A 8 -18.86 51.99 34.31
C GLN A 8 -18.94 50.46 34.13
N GLN A 9 -20.17 50.01 33.84
CA GLN A 9 -20.51 48.66 33.40
C GLN A 9 -20.23 48.58 31.90
N VAL A 10 -19.64 47.47 31.44
CA VAL A 10 -19.73 47.06 30.05
C VAL A 10 -20.05 45.57 30.06
N GLU A 11 -21.27 45.29 29.60
CA GLU A 11 -21.83 43.96 29.41
C GLU A 11 -20.96 43.16 28.43
N SER A 12 -20.47 42.00 28.86
CA SER A 12 -20.08 40.93 27.95
C SER A 12 -20.98 39.74 28.23
N THR A 13 -21.91 39.56 27.32
CA THR A 13 -22.84 38.44 27.18
C THR A 13 -22.12 37.11 27.40
N GLN A 14 -22.47 36.43 28.49
CA GLN A 14 -22.11 35.04 28.74
C GLN A 14 -22.96 34.17 27.79
N VAL A 15 -22.29 33.46 26.90
CA VAL A 15 -22.89 32.34 26.17
C VAL A 15 -22.59 31.09 26.97
N GLU A 16 -23.60 30.59 27.68
CA GLU A 16 -23.58 29.27 28.33
C GLU A 16 -23.27 28.19 27.29
N GLN A 17 -22.14 27.49 27.48
CA GLN A 17 -21.90 26.23 26.80
C GLN A 17 -22.58 25.11 27.61
N PRO A 18 -23.43 24.29 26.99
CA PRO A 18 -24.03 23.14 27.67
C PRO A 18 -22.93 22.13 27.99
N GLN A 19 -22.91 21.68 29.25
CA GLN A 19 -22.07 20.58 29.70
C GLN A 19 -22.50 19.31 28.93
N VAL A 20 -21.66 18.87 27.99
CA VAL A 20 -21.81 17.57 27.34
C VAL A 20 -21.13 16.54 28.23
N GLU A 21 -21.93 15.66 28.83
CA GLU A 21 -21.46 14.49 29.58
C GLU A 21 -20.46 13.70 28.73
N THR A 22 -19.22 13.58 29.22
CA THR A 22 -18.19 12.78 28.59
C THR A 22 -18.55 11.30 28.73
N VAL A 23 -19.20 10.74 27.70
CA VAL A 23 -19.29 9.30 27.51
C VAL A 23 -17.88 8.79 27.20
N ASN A 24 -17.26 8.16 28.19
CA ASN A 24 -15.94 7.55 28.06
C ASN A 24 -16.05 6.26 27.23
N VAL A 25 -16.23 6.42 25.92
CA VAL A 25 -16.10 5.31 24.98
C VAL A 25 -14.62 5.00 24.86
N LYS A 26 -14.15 3.99 25.59
CA LYS A 26 -12.84 3.38 25.31
C LYS A 26 -12.91 2.69 23.95
N THR A 27 -12.85 3.46 22.88
CA THR A 27 -12.50 2.94 21.57
C THR A 27 -11.07 2.46 21.69
N ASN A 28 -10.87 1.16 21.77
CA ASN A 28 -9.56 0.52 21.70
C ASN A 28 -9.05 0.64 20.26
N VAL A 29 -8.79 1.88 19.82
CA VAL A 29 -8.28 2.15 18.48
C VAL A 29 -6.80 1.77 18.52
N PRO A 30 -6.35 0.83 17.68
CA PRO A 30 -4.94 0.46 17.65
C PRO A 30 -4.14 1.71 17.31
N THR A 31 -3.03 1.91 18.02
CA THR A 31 -2.10 2.99 17.69
C THR A 31 -1.51 2.74 16.30
N MET A 32 -1.15 3.79 15.56
CA MET A 32 -0.53 3.65 14.23
C MET A 32 0.70 2.73 14.25
N ALA A 33 1.44 2.69 15.37
CA ALA A 33 2.56 1.79 15.58
C ALA A 33 2.16 0.30 15.71
N GLN A 34 0.97 -0.01 16.23
CA GLN A 34 0.44 -1.37 16.30
C GLN A 34 -0.02 -1.83 14.92
N VAL A 35 -0.74 -0.96 14.19
CA VAL A 35 -1.16 -1.23 12.80
C VAL A 35 0.05 -1.48 11.90
N ALA A 36 1.10 -0.66 12.00
CA ALA A 36 2.32 -0.84 11.21
C ALA A 36 2.95 -2.22 11.44
N LYS A 37 3.01 -2.71 12.69
CA LYS A 37 3.55 -4.03 13.02
C LYS A 37 2.69 -5.17 12.50
N GLU A 38 1.38 -5.03 12.53
CA GLU A 38 0.45 -6.03 11.99
C GLU A 38 0.59 -6.15 10.47
N VAL A 39 0.65 -5.02 9.77
CA VAL A 39 0.85 -4.95 8.32
C VAL A 39 2.23 -5.52 7.95
N GLU A 40 3.28 -5.18 8.69
CA GLU A 40 4.62 -5.74 8.48
C GLU A 40 4.63 -7.27 8.65
N LYS A 41 3.94 -7.79 9.66
CA LYS A 41 3.83 -9.23 9.89
C LYS A 41 3.06 -9.93 8.78
N ALA A 42 1.99 -9.32 8.26
CA ALA A 42 1.24 -9.85 7.13
C ALA A 42 2.08 -9.84 5.83
N ALA A 43 2.81 -8.75 5.59
CA ALA A 43 3.70 -8.57 4.45
C ALA A 43 4.85 -9.59 4.41
N LYS A 44 5.39 -9.96 5.58
CA LYS A 44 6.52 -10.90 5.72
C LYS A 44 6.11 -12.38 5.75
N LYS A 45 4.83 -12.69 5.55
CA LYS A 45 4.37 -14.08 5.54
C LYS A 45 4.95 -14.80 4.32
N LEU A 46 5.65 -15.91 4.55
CA LEU A 46 6.27 -16.71 3.48
C LEU A 46 5.22 -17.58 2.79
N ARG A 47 5.28 -17.61 1.46
CA ARG A 47 4.49 -18.49 0.59
C ARG A 47 5.37 -19.13 -0.47
N ARG A 48 5.02 -20.35 -0.86
CA ARG A 48 5.72 -21.05 -1.94
C ARG A 48 5.12 -20.64 -3.28
N VAL A 49 5.95 -20.07 -4.15
CA VAL A 49 5.52 -19.57 -5.44
C VAL A 49 6.51 -19.92 -6.54
N ILE A 50 5.98 -20.05 -7.74
CA ILE A 50 6.76 -20.05 -8.98
C ILE A 50 6.49 -18.73 -9.71
N VAL A 51 7.55 -18.04 -10.09
CA VAL A 51 7.47 -16.77 -10.84
C VAL A 51 7.94 -17.01 -12.27
N HIS A 52 7.07 -16.69 -13.22
CA HIS A 52 7.37 -16.73 -14.65
C HIS A 52 7.48 -15.32 -15.21
N TYR A 53 8.34 -15.14 -16.21
CA TYR A 53 8.45 -13.88 -16.95
C TYR A 53 7.65 -13.94 -18.24
N ASN A 54 6.78 -12.95 -18.44
CA ASN A 54 5.73 -13.00 -19.47
C ASN A 54 5.93 -11.98 -20.60
N ASP A 55 7.13 -11.40 -20.74
CA ASP A 55 7.47 -10.62 -21.93
C ASP A 55 8.01 -11.54 -23.04
N PRO A 56 7.31 -11.67 -24.18
CA PRO A 56 7.72 -12.58 -25.25
C PRO A 56 9.04 -12.20 -25.92
N ARG A 57 9.54 -10.97 -25.72
CA ARG A 57 10.80 -10.51 -26.35
C ARG A 57 12.03 -11.13 -25.69
N ASP A 58 12.03 -11.17 -24.36
CA ASP A 58 13.23 -11.46 -23.56
C ASP A 58 13.07 -12.69 -22.66
N SER A 59 11.92 -13.39 -22.71
CA SER A 59 11.62 -14.51 -21.81
C SER A 59 12.62 -15.66 -21.84
N HIS A 60 13.32 -15.86 -22.95
CA HIS A 60 14.35 -16.88 -23.09
C HIS A 60 15.71 -16.46 -22.52
N LEU A 61 15.92 -15.18 -22.22
CA LEU A 61 17.19 -14.61 -21.75
C LEU A 61 17.19 -14.33 -20.26
N VAL A 62 16.04 -13.96 -19.71
CA VAL A 62 15.92 -13.54 -18.31
C VAL A 62 15.76 -14.77 -17.41
N THR A 63 16.72 -14.99 -16.51
CA THR A 63 16.73 -16.11 -15.57
C THR A 63 16.45 -15.70 -14.13
N SER A 64 16.49 -14.40 -13.83
CA SER A 64 16.24 -13.87 -12.49
C SER A 64 15.51 -12.52 -12.56
N ALA A 65 14.72 -12.26 -11.53
CA ALA A 65 14.00 -11.00 -11.33
C ALA A 65 14.45 -10.35 -10.02
N TYR A 66 14.59 -9.03 -10.04
CA TYR A 66 14.73 -8.24 -8.82
C TYR A 66 13.36 -7.71 -8.40
N ALA A 67 12.94 -8.03 -7.17
CA ALA A 67 11.73 -7.51 -6.57
C ALA A 67 12.09 -6.75 -5.29
N ASN A 68 11.53 -5.55 -5.15
CA ASN A 68 11.63 -4.74 -3.95
C ASN A 68 10.24 -4.31 -3.48
N CYS A 69 10.11 -4.14 -2.17
CA CYS A 69 8.96 -3.56 -1.49
C CYS A 69 9.48 -2.59 -0.44
N ASP A 70 9.35 -1.30 -0.72
CA ASP A 70 9.85 -0.23 0.13
C ASP A 70 8.69 0.65 0.59
N ASN A 71 8.61 0.87 1.89
CA ASN A 71 7.71 1.85 2.48
C ASN A 71 8.39 2.58 3.66
N ALA A 72 7.64 3.44 4.34
CA ALA A 72 8.16 4.24 5.46
C ALA A 72 8.54 3.42 6.71
N TYR A 73 8.10 2.17 6.82
CA TYR A 73 8.25 1.32 8.00
C TYR A 73 9.19 0.14 7.77
N PHE A 74 9.28 -0.38 6.54
CA PHE A 74 10.14 -1.48 6.17
C PHE A 74 10.58 -1.41 4.70
N SER A 75 11.70 -2.05 4.41
CA SER A 75 12.26 -2.23 3.09
C SER A 75 12.66 -3.69 2.94
N LEU A 76 12.28 -4.30 1.82
CA LEU A 76 12.62 -5.68 1.46
C LEU A 76 13.03 -5.70 0.00
N GLY A 77 14.17 -6.31 -0.31
CA GLY A 77 14.64 -6.47 -1.68
C GLY A 77 15.32 -7.81 -1.84
N LYS A 78 14.95 -8.57 -2.88
CA LYS A 78 15.54 -9.88 -3.18
C LYS A 78 15.69 -10.09 -4.68
N ILE A 79 16.73 -10.83 -5.03
CA ILE A 79 16.90 -11.41 -6.36
C ILE A 79 16.26 -12.80 -6.32
N ILE A 80 15.38 -13.05 -7.28
CA ILE A 80 14.50 -14.21 -7.33
C ILE A 80 14.82 -14.99 -8.62
N PRO A 81 15.24 -16.26 -8.54
CA PRO A 81 15.31 -17.10 -9.73
C PRO A 81 13.92 -17.29 -10.36
N LEU A 82 13.84 -17.24 -11.69
CA LEU A 82 12.59 -17.51 -12.42
C LEU A 82 12.41 -19.03 -12.60
N ASP A 83 11.16 -19.43 -12.86
CA ASP A 83 10.77 -20.81 -13.22
C ASP A 83 11.14 -21.89 -12.18
N THR A 84 11.42 -21.48 -10.94
CA THR A 84 11.78 -22.36 -9.83
C THR A 84 10.84 -22.11 -8.64
N SER A 85 10.47 -23.16 -7.92
CA SER A 85 9.71 -23.03 -6.66
C SER A 85 10.57 -22.41 -5.58
N ILE A 86 10.15 -21.24 -5.08
CA ILE A 86 10.88 -20.47 -4.06
C ILE A 86 9.91 -20.02 -2.97
N GLU A 87 10.39 -19.93 -1.73
CA GLU A 87 9.67 -19.29 -0.64
C GLU A 87 9.89 -17.78 -0.66
N LEU A 88 8.82 -17.04 -0.89
CA LEU A 88 8.84 -15.58 -1.00
C LEU A 88 7.86 -14.93 -0.03
N GLU A 89 8.23 -13.75 0.45
CA GLU A 89 7.37 -12.90 1.24
C GLU A 89 6.18 -12.41 0.42
N GLN A 90 5.02 -12.37 1.06
CA GLN A 90 3.78 -11.96 0.45
C GLN A 90 3.85 -10.59 -0.25
N ALA A 91 4.51 -9.62 0.38
CA ALA A 91 4.66 -8.29 -0.17
C ALA A 91 5.44 -8.26 -1.50
N LEU A 92 6.40 -9.17 -1.69
CA LEU A 92 7.13 -9.28 -2.95
C LEU A 92 6.26 -9.93 -4.03
N CYS A 93 5.44 -10.93 -3.67
CA CYS A 93 4.49 -11.53 -4.59
C CYS A 93 3.46 -10.52 -5.11
N ASP A 94 2.94 -9.66 -4.23
CA ASP A 94 1.98 -8.62 -4.60
C ASP A 94 2.61 -7.59 -5.56
N ASN A 95 3.83 -7.14 -5.27
CA ASN A 95 4.55 -6.22 -6.16
C ASN A 95 4.87 -6.85 -7.53
N LEU A 96 5.22 -8.14 -7.57
CA LEU A 96 5.46 -8.85 -8.82
C LEU A 96 4.17 -8.98 -9.66
N ALA A 97 3.02 -9.22 -9.02
CA ALA A 97 1.73 -9.32 -9.68
C ALA A 97 1.23 -7.98 -10.24
N GLU A 98 1.60 -6.86 -9.61
CA GLU A 98 1.23 -5.52 -10.08
C GLU A 98 2.10 -5.04 -11.26
N ALA A 99 3.34 -5.52 -11.37
CA ALA A 99 4.26 -5.12 -12.42
C ALA A 99 3.69 -5.40 -13.83
N LYS A 100 3.61 -4.36 -14.67
CA LYS A 100 3.06 -4.44 -16.04
C LYS A 100 4.07 -3.97 -17.08
N VAL A 101 3.98 -4.55 -18.26
CA VAL A 101 4.77 -4.21 -19.45
C VAL A 101 3.83 -3.87 -20.61
N GLN A 102 4.26 -2.90 -21.41
CA GLN A 102 3.60 -2.52 -22.65
C GLN A 102 4.04 -3.44 -23.78
N VAL A 103 3.08 -4.11 -24.40
CA VAL A 103 3.31 -4.95 -25.58
C VAL A 103 2.51 -4.39 -26.75
N HIS A 104 3.17 -4.24 -27.89
CA HIS A 104 2.50 -3.89 -29.14
C HIS A 104 1.84 -5.14 -29.72
N VAL A 105 0.53 -5.08 -29.92
CA VAL A 105 -0.28 -6.16 -30.48
C VAL A 105 -1.03 -5.62 -31.70
N PRO A 106 -1.17 -6.40 -32.79
CA PRO A 106 -1.96 -5.98 -33.94
C PRO A 106 -3.39 -5.62 -33.53
N ASP A 107 -3.93 -4.53 -34.11
CA ASP A 107 -5.31 -4.10 -33.82
C ASP A 107 -6.29 -5.21 -34.24
N PRO A 108 -7.17 -5.68 -33.34
CA PRO A 108 -8.18 -6.70 -33.67
C PRO A 108 -9.14 -6.29 -34.79
N LYS A 109 -9.19 -4.99 -35.15
CA LYS A 109 -10.02 -4.48 -36.26
C LYS A 109 -9.36 -4.63 -37.64
N GLY A 110 -8.15 -5.19 -37.74
CA GLY A 110 -7.51 -5.50 -39.02
C GLY A 110 -7.04 -4.27 -39.81
N SER A 111 -6.91 -3.11 -39.18
CA SER A 111 -6.50 -1.86 -39.85
C SER A 111 -5.00 -1.80 -40.19
N GLY A 112 -4.23 -2.86 -39.90
CA GLY A 112 -2.76 -2.89 -40.04
C GLY A 112 -2.00 -2.10 -38.97
N ASN A 113 -2.69 -1.41 -38.05
CA ASN A 113 -2.06 -0.65 -36.98
C ASN A 113 -1.72 -1.53 -35.78
N MET A 114 -0.69 -1.12 -35.01
CA MET A 114 -0.32 -1.74 -33.74
C MET A 114 -0.92 -0.95 -32.58
N THR A 115 -1.62 -1.63 -31.67
CA THR A 115 -2.13 -1.04 -30.43
C THR A 115 -1.26 -1.47 -29.26
N VAL A 116 -1.08 -0.58 -28.28
CA VAL A 116 -0.36 -0.89 -27.04
C VAL A 116 -1.30 -1.55 -26.05
N LYS A 117 -0.96 -2.75 -25.58
CA LYS A 117 -1.67 -3.48 -24.53
C LYS A 117 -0.77 -3.60 -23.30
N MET A 118 -1.32 -3.33 -22.12
CA MET A 118 -0.66 -3.60 -20.85
C MET A 118 -0.85 -5.08 -20.50
N ILE A 119 0.24 -5.82 -20.31
CA ILE A 119 0.24 -7.21 -19.88
C ILE A 119 1.03 -7.29 -18.56
N ALA A 120 0.69 -8.23 -17.68
CA ALA A 120 1.47 -8.49 -16.48
C ALA A 120 2.89 -8.93 -16.87
N LYS A 121 3.91 -8.29 -16.29
CA LYS A 121 5.32 -8.56 -16.55
C LYS A 121 5.73 -9.92 -15.98
N TYR A 122 5.25 -10.22 -14.78
CA TYR A 122 5.46 -11.50 -14.12
C TYR A 122 4.14 -12.22 -13.91
N SER A 123 4.16 -13.55 -13.96
CA SER A 123 3.05 -14.40 -13.57
C SER A 123 3.46 -15.15 -12.30
N VAL A 124 2.75 -14.92 -11.21
CA VAL A 124 3.00 -15.56 -9.91
C VAL A 124 2.02 -16.71 -9.73
N VAL A 125 2.52 -17.92 -9.65
CA VAL A 125 1.74 -19.14 -9.40
C VAL A 125 1.98 -19.57 -7.95
N TYR A 126 0.90 -19.73 -7.18
CA TYR A 126 0.96 -20.16 -5.78
C TYR A 126 0.87 -21.69 -5.71
N GLU A 127 1.77 -22.32 -4.94
CA GLU A 127 1.80 -23.77 -4.69
C GLU A 127 1.29 -24.15 -3.29
N ASP A 128 0.57 -23.22 -2.62
CA ASP A 128 0.04 -23.38 -1.25
C ASP A 128 -0.76 -24.69 -1.04
#